data_AF-N1UMH8-F1
#
_entry.id   AF-N1UMH8-F1
#
_cell.length_a   1.000
_cell.length_b   1.000
_cell.length_c   1.000
_cell.angle_alpha   90.00
_cell.angle_beta   90.00
_cell.angle_gamma   90.00
#
_symmetry.space_group_name_H-M   'P 1'
#
loop_
_entity.id
_entity.type
_entity.pdbx_description
1 polymer ?
#
loop_
_entity_poly.entity_id
_entity_poly.type
_entity_poly.pdbx_seq_one_letter_code
_entity_poly.pdbx_strand_id
1 'polypeptide(L)'
;MDITLYQISCYLVATMLTFKAFYNLFLYYKNRNQIHLLHFAFLQIAYGLYILFFTQTINTTNPEEALIWKRLEDIILPIFGIFLILFVNSYLKIFSTDFVYFYILLNLLLSVAILFDFNSYHIGLLHEKKISSLGIIIYETDQPVLVNYLYVSRILTIFWILFKVVTQFIHYLFKNLFLFIGFTLFCANALLDILVTINLIPLPYTSHFSF
;
A
#
# COMPACT_ATOMS: atom_id res chain seq x y z
N MET A 1 2.18 -27.08 -0.48
CA MET A 1 1.21 -26.11 -1.01
C MET A 1 1.76 -25.61 -2.31
N ASP A 2 1.02 -25.79 -3.40
CA ASP A 2 1.44 -25.30 -4.71
C ASP A 2 1.25 -23.78 -4.75
N ILE A 3 2.32 -23.06 -5.08
CA ILE A 3 2.30 -21.59 -5.18
C ILE A 3 1.39 -21.21 -6.36
N THR A 4 0.39 -20.36 -6.12
CA THR A 4 -0.54 -19.94 -7.19
C THR A 4 0.08 -18.88 -8.10
N LEU A 5 -0.43 -18.75 -9.33
CA LEU A 5 -0.01 -17.70 -10.28
C LEU A 5 -0.13 -16.29 -9.69
N TYR A 6 -1.13 -16.07 -8.83
CA TYR A 6 -1.32 -14.80 -8.14
C TYR A 6 -0.22 -14.54 -7.11
N GLN A 7 0.15 -15.53 -6.30
CA GLN A 7 1.28 -15.42 -5.38
C GLN A 7 2.59 -15.17 -6.13
N ILE A 8 2.82 -15.86 -7.27
CA ILE A 8 3.99 -15.61 -8.14
C ILE A 8 3.99 -14.15 -8.62
N SER A 9 2.84 -13.63 -9.02
CA SER A 9 2.70 -12.23 -9.46
C SER A 9 3.03 -11.25 -8.34
N CYS A 10 2.56 -11.51 -7.11
CA CYS A 10 2.91 -10.71 -5.93
C CYS A 10 4.41 -10.73 -5.64
N TYR A 11 5.05 -11.91 -5.68
CA TYR A 11 6.51 -12.01 -5.50
C TYR A 11 7.29 -11.27 -6.60
N LEU A 12 6.82 -11.33 -7.85
CA LEU A 12 7.45 -10.62 -8.96
C LEU A 12 7.38 -9.10 -8.73
N VAL A 13 6.24 -8.56 -8.32
CA VAL A 13 6.12 -7.14 -8.00
C VAL A 13 6.99 -6.75 -6.82
N ALA A 14 6.99 -7.53 -5.73
CA ALA A 14 7.87 -7.28 -4.59
C ALA A 14 9.35 -7.26 -5.00
N THR A 15 9.76 -8.15 -5.91
CA THR A 15 11.12 -8.18 -6.47
C THR A 15 11.43 -6.94 -7.30
N MET A 16 10.51 -6.51 -8.18
CA MET A 16 10.68 -5.29 -8.96
C MET A 16 10.78 -4.04 -8.09
N LEU A 17 9.97 -3.94 -7.03
CA LEU A 17 10.01 -2.85 -6.05
C LEU A 17 11.35 -2.83 -5.30
N THR A 18 11.82 -4.00 -4.88
CA THR A 18 13.11 -4.14 -4.20
C THR A 18 14.26 -3.69 -5.11
N PHE A 19 14.26 -4.12 -6.37
CA PHE A 19 15.25 -3.68 -7.35
C PHE A 19 15.22 -2.15 -7.55
N LYS A 20 14.02 -1.57 -7.76
CA LYS A 20 13.87 -0.11 -7.89
C LYS A 20 14.33 0.63 -6.63
N ALA A 21 14.08 0.09 -5.43
CA ALA A 21 14.52 0.69 -4.19
C ALA A 21 16.05 0.77 -4.12
N PHE A 22 16.75 -0.32 -4.42
CA PHE A 22 18.21 -0.33 -4.48
C PHE A 22 18.76 0.61 -5.54
N TYR A 23 18.13 0.65 -6.72
CA TYR A 23 18.50 1.59 -7.79
C TYR A 23 18.38 3.05 -7.33
N ASN A 24 17.28 3.41 -6.68
CA ASN A 24 17.06 4.76 -6.16
C ASN A 24 18.00 5.12 -5.01
N LEU A 25 18.31 4.16 -4.12
CA LEU A 25 19.33 4.34 -3.09
C LEU A 25 20.73 4.57 -3.68
N PHE A 26 21.08 3.86 -4.75
CA PHE A 26 22.34 4.06 -5.47
C PHE A 26 22.41 5.45 -6.12
N LEU A 27 21.33 5.89 -6.77
CA LEU A 27 21.24 7.24 -7.33
C LEU A 27 21.35 8.31 -6.23
N TYR A 28 20.66 8.13 -5.11
CA TYR A 28 20.76 9.03 -3.96
C TYR A 28 22.18 9.06 -3.37
N TYR A 29 22.85 7.91 -3.27
CA TYR A 29 24.24 7.83 -2.83
C TYR A 29 25.16 8.68 -3.70
N LYS A 30 24.95 8.66 -5.03
CA LYS A 30 25.69 9.49 -5.99
C LYS A 30 25.32 10.98 -5.90
N ASN A 31 24.09 11.32 -5.55
CA ASN A 31 23.61 12.70 -5.45
C ASN A 31 22.74 12.93 -4.21
N ARG A 32 23.39 13.26 -3.09
CA ARG A 32 22.74 13.42 -1.77
C ARG A 32 21.73 14.58 -1.70
N ASN A 33 21.74 15.50 -2.67
CA ASN A 33 20.78 16.61 -2.71
C ASN A 33 19.37 16.14 -3.15
N GLN A 34 19.25 14.96 -3.75
CA GLN A 34 17.97 14.42 -4.23
C GLN A 34 17.27 13.58 -3.15
N ILE A 35 16.90 14.22 -2.04
CA ILE A 35 16.27 13.55 -0.88
C ILE A 35 14.99 12.77 -1.24
N HIS A 36 14.28 13.20 -2.29
CA HIS A 36 13.08 12.51 -2.79
C HIS A 36 13.39 11.07 -3.23
N LEU A 37 14.59 10.77 -3.74
CA LEU A 37 14.99 9.42 -4.11
C LEU A 37 15.12 8.50 -2.89
N LEU A 38 15.59 9.04 -1.77
CA LEU A 38 15.66 8.31 -0.51
C LEU A 38 14.25 7.98 -0.01
N HIS A 39 13.36 8.98 0.05
CA HIS A 39 11.97 8.77 0.46
C HIS A 39 11.25 7.79 -0.47
N PHE A 40 11.50 7.88 -1.78
CA PHE A 40 10.91 6.96 -2.76
C PHE A 40 11.41 5.53 -2.62
N ALA A 41 12.70 5.34 -2.32
CA ALA A 41 13.23 4.01 -2.05
C ALA A 41 12.59 3.38 -0.81
N PHE A 42 12.44 4.14 0.28
CA PHE A 42 11.75 3.65 1.47
C PHE A 42 10.26 3.41 1.25
N LEU A 43 9.60 4.22 0.43
CA LEU A 43 8.22 3.97 0.00
C LEU A 43 8.11 2.61 -0.72
N GLN A 44 9.04 2.31 -1.63
CA GLN A 44 9.10 1.05 -2.36
C GLN A 44 9.39 -0.14 -1.45
N ILE A 45 10.27 0.02 -0.45
CA ILE A 45 10.55 -1.02 0.54
C ILE A 45 9.31 -1.30 1.39
N ALA A 46 8.66 -0.25 1.92
CA ALA A 46 7.44 -0.41 2.71
C ALA A 46 6.34 -1.09 1.89
N TYR A 47 6.17 -0.68 0.63
CA TYR A 47 5.18 -1.31 -0.25
C TYR A 47 5.52 -2.77 -0.59
N GLY A 48 6.79 -3.07 -0.83
CA GLY A 48 7.25 -4.44 -1.05
C GLY A 48 7.00 -5.35 0.16
N LEU A 49 7.29 -4.86 1.38
CA LEU A 49 7.00 -5.57 2.62
C LEU A 49 5.51 -5.80 2.82
N TYR A 50 4.68 -4.80 2.53
CA TYR A 50 3.23 -4.92 2.54
C TYR A 50 2.76 -6.06 1.62
N ILE A 51 3.24 -6.09 0.37
CA ILE A 51 2.89 -7.16 -0.60
C ILE A 51 3.36 -8.53 -0.11
N LEU A 52 4.56 -8.62 0.47
CA LEU A 52 5.09 -9.89 0.98
C LEU A 52 4.22 -10.41 2.14
N PHE A 53 3.87 -9.55 3.11
CA PHE A 53 3.00 -9.94 4.22
C PHE A 53 1.60 -10.32 3.74
N PHE A 54 1.02 -9.54 2.82
CA PHE A 54 -0.24 -9.91 2.16
C PHE A 54 -0.14 -11.27 1.49
N THR A 55 0.96 -11.55 0.78
CA THR A 55 1.15 -12.84 0.08
C THR A 55 1.15 -14.03 1.03
N GLN A 56 1.64 -13.86 2.26
CA GLN A 56 1.61 -14.89 3.30
C GLN A 56 0.21 -15.12 3.89
N THR A 57 -0.73 -14.18 3.74
CA THR A 57 -2.14 -14.36 4.12
C THR A 57 -2.93 -15.20 3.10
N ILE A 58 -2.36 -15.43 1.90
CA ILE A 58 -2.99 -16.19 0.83
C ILE A 58 -2.76 -17.68 1.05
N ASN A 59 -3.85 -18.45 1.00
CA ASN A 59 -3.84 -19.91 1.15
C ASN A 59 -3.22 -20.39 2.47
N THR A 60 -3.20 -19.55 3.51
CA THR A 60 -2.60 -19.93 4.79
C THR A 60 -3.30 -21.15 5.38
N THR A 61 -2.51 -22.10 5.89
CA THR A 61 -3.01 -23.38 6.40
C THR A 61 -3.77 -23.25 7.71
N ASN A 62 -3.45 -22.23 8.52
CA ASN A 62 -4.09 -21.95 9.79
C ASN A 62 -4.65 -20.51 9.83
N PRO A 63 -5.91 -20.31 10.23
CA PRO A 63 -6.48 -19.00 10.51
C PRO A 63 -5.63 -18.12 11.45
N GLU A 64 -5.01 -18.69 12.49
CA GLU A 64 -4.19 -17.93 13.44
C GLU A 64 -2.91 -17.36 12.80
N GLU A 65 -2.32 -18.12 11.88
CA GLU A 65 -1.15 -17.68 11.13
C GLU A 65 -1.51 -16.54 10.17
N ALA A 66 -2.70 -16.59 9.54
CA ALA A 66 -3.20 -15.51 8.70
C ALA A 66 -3.37 -14.21 9.50
N LEU A 67 -3.80 -14.28 10.76
CA LEU A 67 -3.92 -13.11 11.63
C LEU A 67 -2.56 -12.48 11.97
N ILE A 68 -1.51 -13.28 12.16
CA ILE A 68 -0.14 -12.77 12.39
C ILE A 68 0.35 -11.99 11.17
N TRP A 69 0.21 -12.58 9.98
CA TRP A 69 0.61 -11.93 8.73
C TRP A 69 -0.21 -10.67 8.45
N LYS A 70 -1.52 -10.71 8.75
CA LYS A 70 -2.38 -9.53 8.61
C LYS A 70 -1.95 -8.41 9.56
N ARG A 71 -1.58 -8.74 10.80
CA ARG A 71 -1.07 -7.75 11.74
C ARG A 71 0.23 -7.10 11.25
N LEU A 72 1.14 -7.87 10.65
CA LEU A 72 2.36 -7.35 10.05
C LEU A 72 2.07 -6.43 8.86
N GLU A 73 1.09 -6.80 8.02
CA GLU A 73 0.57 -5.94 6.96
C GLU A 73 0.08 -4.58 7.52
N ASP A 74 -0.72 -4.62 8.59
CA ASP A 74 -1.29 -3.44 9.23
C ASP A 74 -0.23 -2.56 9.93
N ILE A 75 0.91 -3.11 10.37
CA ILE A 75 2.05 -2.36 10.91
C ILE A 75 2.84 -1.64 9.79
N ILE A 76 2.97 -2.24 8.62
CA ILE A 76 3.73 -1.65 7.52
C ILE A 76 2.95 -0.55 6.83
N LEU A 77 1.63 -0.65 6.79
CA LEU A 77 0.82 0.30 6.03
C LEU A 77 0.92 1.76 6.53
N PRO A 78 1.03 2.07 7.83
CA PRO A 78 1.31 3.42 8.31
C PRO A 78 2.70 3.91 7.92
N ILE A 79 3.69 3.00 7.93
CA ILE A 79 5.06 3.29 7.46
C ILE A 79 5.05 3.65 5.97
N PHE A 80 4.28 2.92 5.16
CA PHE A 80 4.03 3.25 3.77
C PHE A 80 3.44 4.67 3.63
N GLY A 81 2.42 5.00 4.42
CA GLY A 81 1.81 6.34 4.43
C GLY A 81 2.82 7.45 4.75
N ILE A 82 3.69 7.23 5.74
CA ILE A 82 4.77 8.16 6.11
C ILE A 82 5.66 8.47 4.90
N PHE A 83 6.18 7.43 4.26
CA PHE A 83 7.09 7.62 3.13
C PHE A 83 6.40 8.17 1.89
N LEU A 84 5.10 7.93 1.73
CA LEU A 84 4.32 8.54 0.65
C LEU A 84 4.27 10.06 0.81
N ILE A 85 3.93 10.55 2.01
CA ILE A 85 3.90 11.99 2.29
C ILE A 85 5.30 12.59 2.16
N LEU A 86 6.32 11.95 2.74
CA LEU A 86 7.71 12.43 2.65
C LEU A 86 8.19 12.54 1.20
N PHE A 87 7.91 11.52 0.38
CA PHE A 87 8.24 11.52 -1.03
C PHE A 87 7.54 12.66 -1.77
N VAL A 88 6.22 12.73 -1.68
CA VAL A 88 5.43 13.73 -2.40
C VAL A 88 5.77 15.15 -1.94
N ASN A 89 5.94 15.37 -0.64
CA ASN A 89 6.26 16.70 -0.12
C ASN A 89 7.68 17.14 -0.47
N SER A 90 8.62 16.19 -0.63
CA SER A 90 9.97 16.51 -1.10
C SER A 90 10.05 16.92 -2.57
N TYR A 91 9.06 16.56 -3.38
CA TYR A 91 8.99 16.92 -4.80
C TYR A 91 8.09 18.15 -5.05
N LEU A 92 6.89 18.17 -4.49
CA LEU A 92 5.84 19.15 -4.81
C LEU A 92 5.50 20.14 -3.70
N LYS A 93 5.97 19.90 -2.45
CA LYS A 93 5.63 20.71 -1.26
C LYS A 93 4.12 20.98 -1.12
N ILE A 94 3.31 19.92 -1.20
CA ILE A 94 1.83 20.00 -1.12
C ILE A 94 1.34 20.30 0.28
N PHE A 95 2.04 19.80 1.30
CA PHE A 95 1.63 19.86 2.70
C PHE A 95 2.53 20.80 3.50
N SER A 96 1.97 21.44 4.53
CA SER A 96 2.76 22.22 5.48
C SER A 96 3.69 21.30 6.27
N THR A 97 4.82 21.84 6.70
CA THR A 97 5.82 21.09 7.49
C THR A 97 5.21 20.54 8.78
N ASP A 98 4.37 21.33 9.46
CA ASP A 98 3.68 20.92 10.69
C ASP A 98 2.74 19.74 10.46
N PHE A 99 2.00 19.75 9.34
CA PHE A 99 1.15 18.63 8.96
C PHE A 99 1.96 17.37 8.71
N VAL A 100 3.10 17.49 8.00
CA VAL A 100 3.98 16.34 7.74
C VAL A 100 4.50 15.74 9.05
N TYR A 101 5.00 16.55 9.99
CA TYR A 101 5.47 16.04 11.27
C TYR A 101 4.36 15.40 12.09
N PHE A 102 3.19 16.04 12.15
CA PHE A 102 2.03 15.48 12.84
C PHE A 102 1.59 14.14 12.24
N TYR A 103 1.55 14.06 10.91
CA TYR A 103 1.19 12.83 10.20
C TYR A 103 2.20 11.70 10.47
N ILE A 104 3.50 12.02 10.48
CA ILE A 104 4.56 11.05 10.80
C ILE A 104 4.39 10.53 12.22
N LEU A 105 4.21 11.44 13.19
CA LEU A 105 4.03 11.07 14.59
C LEU A 105 2.83 10.15 14.78
N LEU A 106 1.67 10.49 14.19
CA LEU A 106 0.44 9.70 14.32
C LEU A 106 0.60 8.29 13.74
N ASN A 107 1.17 8.16 12.55
CA ASN A 107 1.35 6.86 11.89
C ASN A 107 2.41 5.99 12.59
N LEU A 108 3.45 6.61 13.16
CA LEU A 108 4.48 5.90 13.90
C LEU A 108 3.96 5.40 15.25
N LEU A 109 3.26 6.25 16.02
CA LEU A 109 2.61 5.87 17.28
C LEU A 109 1.65 4.71 17.08
N LEU A 110 0.89 4.74 16.00
CA LEU A 110 0.00 3.65 15.64
C LEU A 110 0.75 2.36 15.33
N SER A 111 1.81 2.40 14.51
CA SER A 111 2.58 1.19 14.19
C SER A 111 3.09 0.52 15.46
N VAL A 112 3.54 1.34 16.44
CA VAL A 112 3.93 0.90 17.77
C VAL A 112 2.73 0.34 18.55
N ALA A 113 1.58 1.00 18.54
CA ALA A 113 0.36 0.51 19.21
C ALA A 113 -0.08 -0.85 18.66
N ILE A 114 -0.10 -1.04 17.34
CA ILE A 114 -0.44 -2.32 16.71
C ILE A 114 0.57 -3.40 17.12
N LEU A 115 1.86 -3.07 17.25
CA LEU A 115 2.90 -4.02 17.61
C LEU A 115 2.81 -4.48 19.09
N PHE A 116 2.54 -3.56 20.02
CA PHE A 116 2.66 -3.84 21.46
C PHE A 116 1.33 -4.09 22.19
N ASP A 117 0.20 -3.63 21.66
CA ASP A 117 -1.09 -3.77 22.34
C ASP A 117 -1.93 -4.91 21.76
N PHE A 118 -1.68 -6.11 22.27
CA PHE A 118 -2.43 -7.33 21.92
C PHE A 118 -3.90 -7.30 22.36
N ASN A 119 -4.26 -6.45 23.33
CA ASN A 119 -5.60 -6.44 23.91
C ASN A 119 -6.51 -5.39 23.26
N SER A 120 -5.96 -4.25 22.78
CA SER A 120 -6.74 -3.26 22.03
C SER A 120 -6.81 -3.58 20.52
N TYR A 121 -5.84 -4.32 20.00
CA TYR A 121 -5.81 -4.75 18.60
C TYR A 121 -6.39 -6.16 18.41
N HIS A 122 -7.70 -6.28 18.60
CA HIS A 122 -8.39 -7.52 18.32
C HIS A 122 -8.73 -7.59 16.83
N ILE A 123 -8.00 -8.43 16.08
CA ILE A 123 -8.40 -8.83 14.73
C ILE A 123 -9.26 -10.08 14.85
N GLY A 124 -10.48 -10.03 14.32
CA GLY A 124 -11.36 -11.19 14.19
C GLY A 124 -11.29 -11.76 12.78
N LEU A 125 -11.53 -13.06 12.62
CA LEU A 125 -11.81 -13.61 11.29
C LEU A 125 -13.25 -13.29 10.95
N LEU A 126 -13.43 -12.58 9.83
CA LEU A 126 -14.72 -12.22 9.32
C LEU A 126 -15.21 -13.39 8.47
N HIS A 127 -14.77 -13.51 7.21
CA HIS A 127 -15.17 -14.57 6.28
C HIS A 127 -13.98 -15.08 5.44
N GLU A 128 -14.05 -16.33 4.98
CA GLU A 128 -13.13 -16.86 3.97
C GLU A 128 -13.60 -16.50 2.56
N LYS A 129 -12.77 -15.78 1.81
CA LYS A 129 -13.02 -15.49 0.40
C LYS A 129 -12.29 -16.50 -0.48
N LYS A 130 -13.07 -17.41 -1.08
CA LYS A 130 -12.56 -18.44 -1.98
C LYS A 130 -12.70 -17.99 -3.42
N ILE A 131 -11.56 -17.79 -4.08
CA ILE A 131 -11.47 -17.47 -5.50
C ILE A 131 -11.03 -18.75 -6.21
N SER A 132 -12.01 -19.63 -6.44
CA SER A 132 -11.78 -20.97 -6.99
C SER A 132 -11.10 -20.97 -8.36
N SER A 133 -11.31 -19.92 -9.17
CA SER A 133 -10.70 -19.74 -10.49
C SER A 133 -9.18 -19.61 -10.45
N LEU A 134 -8.61 -19.19 -9.32
CA LEU A 134 -7.17 -19.02 -9.12
C LEU A 134 -6.60 -19.93 -8.02
N GLY A 135 -7.45 -20.74 -7.38
CA GLY A 135 -7.06 -21.59 -6.25
C GLY A 135 -6.61 -20.79 -5.03
N ILE A 136 -7.21 -19.62 -4.79
CA ILE A 136 -6.83 -18.68 -3.72
C ILE A 136 -7.93 -18.65 -2.65
N ILE A 137 -7.51 -18.74 -1.40
CA ILE A 137 -8.32 -18.46 -0.21
C ILE A 137 -7.68 -17.24 0.47
N ILE A 138 -8.47 -16.18 0.66
CA ILE A 138 -8.08 -14.99 1.41
C ILE A 138 -8.96 -14.94 2.65
N TYR A 139 -8.34 -14.82 3.81
CA TYR A 139 -9.06 -14.60 5.06
C TYR A 139 -9.35 -13.11 5.23
N GLU A 140 -10.62 -12.73 5.11
CA GLU A 140 -11.05 -11.37 5.45
C GLU A 140 -11.14 -11.25 6.96
N THR A 141 -10.66 -10.12 7.48
CA THR A 141 -10.55 -9.88 8.91
C THR A 141 -11.38 -8.69 9.34
N ASP A 142 -12.04 -8.80 10.49
CA ASP A 142 -12.59 -7.67 11.21
C ASP A 142 -11.45 -6.78 11.72
N GLN A 143 -11.41 -5.56 11.20
CA GLN A 143 -10.40 -4.58 11.54
C GLN A 143 -10.95 -3.63 12.61
N PRO A 144 -10.16 -3.30 13.65
CA PRO A 144 -10.62 -2.37 14.68
C PRO A 144 -10.86 -0.97 14.09
N VAL A 145 -11.77 -0.21 14.71
CA VAL A 145 -12.21 1.11 14.25
C VAL A 145 -11.03 2.05 13.98
N LEU A 146 -9.98 1.96 14.80
CA LEU A 146 -8.76 2.76 14.64
C LEU A 146 -8.11 2.52 13.27
N VAL A 147 -7.96 1.26 12.83
CA VAL A 147 -7.35 0.91 11.53
C VAL A 147 -8.20 1.42 10.37
N ASN A 148 -9.52 1.29 10.50
CA ASN A 148 -10.46 1.80 9.52
C ASN A 148 -10.35 3.33 9.36
N TYR A 149 -10.22 4.06 10.46
CA TYR A 149 -9.97 5.52 10.41
C TYR A 149 -8.70 5.86 9.61
N LEU A 150 -7.67 5.03 9.69
CA LEU A 150 -6.40 5.25 9.00
C LEU A 150 -6.44 4.84 7.53
N TYR A 151 -7.18 3.80 7.18
CA TYR A 151 -7.49 3.54 5.78
C TYR A 151 -8.18 4.76 5.18
N VAL A 152 -9.21 5.30 5.85
CA VAL A 152 -9.90 6.51 5.39
C VAL A 152 -8.96 7.72 5.30
N SER A 153 -8.16 7.98 6.34
CA SER A 153 -7.18 9.09 6.35
C SER A 153 -6.16 8.98 5.21
N ARG A 154 -5.65 7.77 4.95
CA ARG A 154 -4.73 7.52 3.82
C ARG A 154 -5.41 7.68 2.48
N ILE A 155 -6.62 7.14 2.31
CA ILE A 155 -7.42 7.31 1.09
C ILE A 155 -7.64 8.80 0.81
N LEU A 156 -8.03 9.59 1.81
CA LEU A 156 -8.17 11.04 1.69
C LEU A 156 -6.85 11.73 1.32
N THR A 157 -5.73 11.29 1.91
CA THR A 157 -4.39 11.81 1.59
C THR A 157 -4.01 11.51 0.14
N ILE A 158 -4.23 10.28 -0.33
CA ILE A 158 -3.98 9.86 -1.72
C ILE A 158 -4.87 10.67 -2.66
N PHE A 159 -6.17 10.79 -2.38
CA PHE A 159 -7.08 11.62 -3.18
C PHE A 159 -6.64 13.09 -3.23
N TRP A 160 -6.19 13.65 -2.10
CA TRP A 160 -5.68 15.02 -2.08
C TRP A 160 -4.42 15.19 -2.92
N ILE A 161 -3.46 14.25 -2.81
CA ILE A 161 -2.25 14.24 -3.64
C ILE A 161 -2.63 14.14 -5.11
N LEU A 162 -3.49 13.18 -5.48
CA LEU A 162 -3.95 13.00 -6.86
C LEU A 162 -4.66 14.26 -7.37
N PHE A 163 -5.54 14.87 -6.58
CA PHE A 163 -6.21 16.12 -6.93
C PHE A 163 -5.20 17.25 -7.18
N LYS A 164 -4.20 17.41 -6.31
CA LYS A 164 -3.15 18.43 -6.46
C LYS A 164 -2.24 18.18 -7.66
N VAL A 165 -1.85 16.93 -7.89
CA VAL A 165 -1.08 16.51 -9.06
C VAL A 165 -1.91 16.78 -10.31
N VAL A 166 -3.13 16.24 -10.41
CA VAL A 166 -4.02 16.46 -11.55
C VAL A 166 -4.24 17.95 -11.80
N THR A 167 -4.56 18.75 -10.78
CA THR A 167 -4.78 20.21 -10.98
C THR A 167 -3.54 20.95 -11.48
N GLN A 168 -2.34 20.60 -11.01
CA GLN A 168 -1.08 21.14 -11.55
C GLN A 168 -0.85 20.67 -13.00
N PHE A 169 -1.22 19.44 -13.31
CA PHE A 169 -1.03 18.84 -14.63
C PHE A 169 -2.22 19.06 -15.58
N ILE A 170 -3.37 19.60 -15.20
CA ILE A 170 -4.52 19.83 -16.11
C ILE A 170 -4.11 20.73 -17.28
N HIS A 171 -3.20 21.67 -17.06
CA HIS A 171 -2.62 22.50 -18.13
C HIS A 171 -1.67 21.73 -19.08
N TYR A 172 -1.21 20.54 -18.70
CA TYR A 172 -0.20 19.72 -19.38
C TYR A 172 -0.59 18.24 -19.54
N LEU A 173 -1.85 17.87 -19.26
CA LEU A 173 -2.25 16.48 -18.96
C LEU A 173 -2.11 15.58 -20.19
N PHE A 174 -2.25 16.17 -21.39
CA PHE A 174 -2.07 15.51 -22.68
C PHE A 174 -0.64 15.55 -23.22
N LYS A 175 0.31 16.23 -22.55
CA LYS A 175 1.73 16.21 -22.97
C LYS A 175 2.50 15.01 -22.41
N ASN A 176 2.03 14.39 -21.33
CA ASN A 176 2.71 13.25 -20.72
C ASN A 176 1.81 12.01 -20.69
N LEU A 177 1.80 11.28 -21.81
CA LEU A 177 1.00 10.08 -22.02
C LEU A 177 1.17 9.04 -20.89
N PHE A 178 2.38 8.91 -20.33
CA PHE A 178 2.64 7.99 -19.22
C PHE A 178 1.89 8.35 -17.95
N LEU A 179 1.76 9.63 -17.63
CA LEU A 179 1.03 10.09 -16.45
C LEU A 179 -0.47 9.83 -16.61
N PHE A 180 -1.02 10.05 -17.80
CA PHE A 180 -2.41 9.74 -18.12
C PHE A 180 -2.70 8.23 -18.05
N ILE A 181 -1.85 7.39 -18.68
CA ILE A 181 -1.98 5.94 -18.63
C ILE A 181 -1.90 5.43 -17.19
N GLY A 182 -0.91 5.90 -16.42
CA GLY A 182 -0.73 5.51 -15.03
C GLY A 182 -1.93 5.87 -14.16
N PHE A 183 -2.46 7.09 -14.29
CA PHE A 183 -3.66 7.51 -13.56
C PHE A 183 -4.89 6.68 -13.95
N THR A 184 -5.06 6.39 -15.24
CA THR A 184 -6.17 5.56 -15.73
C THR A 184 -6.10 4.14 -15.17
N LEU A 185 -4.90 3.53 -15.19
CA LEU A 185 -4.68 2.19 -14.62
C LEU A 185 -4.90 2.16 -13.10
N PHE A 186 -4.46 3.19 -12.38
CA PHE A 186 -4.70 3.32 -10.95
C PHE A 186 -6.20 3.37 -10.64
N CYS A 187 -6.96 4.24 -11.30
CA CYS A 187 -8.40 4.38 -11.11
C CYS A 187 -9.17 3.09 -11.50
N ALA A 188 -8.78 2.44 -12.60
CA ALA A 188 -9.40 1.20 -13.06
C ALA A 188 -9.21 0.07 -12.04
N ASN A 189 -8.00 -0.09 -11.50
CA ASN A 189 -7.72 -1.11 -10.49
C ASN A 189 -8.41 -0.81 -9.15
N ALA A 190 -8.43 0.45 -8.72
CA ALA A 190 -9.17 0.84 -7.52
C ALA A 190 -10.67 0.52 -7.63
N LEU A 191 -11.26 0.78 -8.80
CA LEU A 191 -12.66 0.45 -9.07
C LEU A 191 -12.88 -1.06 -9.09
N LEU A 192 -11.97 -1.83 -9.70
CA LEU A 192 -12.04 -3.29 -9.71
C LEU A 192 -12.01 -3.87 -8.29
N ASP A 193 -11.12 -3.38 -7.43
CA ASP A 193 -11.02 -3.82 -6.04
C ASP A 193 -12.28 -3.48 -5.21
N ILE A 194 -12.92 -2.33 -5.48
CA ILE A 194 -14.22 -2.01 -4.89
C ILE A 194 -15.27 -3.04 -5.31
N LEU A 195 -15.35 -3.37 -6.61
CA LEU A 195 -16.29 -4.37 -7.14
C LEU A 195 -16.04 -5.77 -6.56
N VAL A 196 -14.78 -6.15 -6.37
CA VAL A 196 -14.39 -7.39 -5.68
C VAL A 196 -14.84 -7.34 -4.23
N THR A 197 -14.63 -6.24 -3.52
CA THR A 197 -15.01 -6.10 -2.09
C THR A 197 -16.50 -6.24 -1.87
N ILE A 198 -17.34 -5.66 -2.74
CA ILE A 198 -18.80 -5.80 -2.66
C ILE A 198 -19.33 -7.11 -3.28
N ASN A 199 -18.45 -8.07 -3.55
CA ASN A 199 -18.75 -9.40 -4.08
C ASN A 199 -19.51 -9.40 -5.42
N LEU A 200 -19.35 -8.35 -6.24
CA LEU A 200 -19.93 -8.29 -7.58
C LEU A 200 -19.10 -9.06 -8.62
N ILE A 201 -17.78 -9.17 -8.40
CA ILE A 201 -16.86 -9.82 -9.33
C ILE A 201 -15.98 -10.84 -8.57
N PRO A 202 -15.88 -12.10 -9.04
CA PRO A 202 -15.04 -13.13 -8.43
C PRO A 202 -13.59 -13.06 -8.93
N LEU A 203 -12.98 -11.88 -8.85
CA LEU A 203 -11.57 -11.64 -9.17
C LEU A 203 -10.76 -11.39 -7.88
N PRO A 204 -9.43 -11.61 -7.89
CA PRO A 204 -8.58 -11.19 -6.78
C PRO A 204 -8.39 -9.67 -6.78
N TYR A 205 -7.91 -9.13 -5.67
CA TYR A 205 -7.49 -7.74 -5.58
C TYR A 205 -6.31 -7.49 -6.53
N THR A 206 -6.40 -6.46 -7.38
CA THR A 206 -5.36 -6.13 -8.37
C THR A 206 -4.72 -4.77 -8.16
N SER A 207 -5.22 -3.93 -7.25
CA SER A 207 -4.60 -2.63 -6.95
C SER A 207 -3.13 -2.76 -6.57
N HIS A 208 -2.72 -3.88 -5.96
CA HIS A 208 -1.33 -4.13 -5.60
C HIS A 208 -0.35 -4.13 -6.80
N PHE A 209 -0.85 -4.39 -8.02
CA PHE A 209 -0.06 -4.40 -9.26
C PHE A 209 0.01 -3.04 -9.96
N SER A 210 -0.72 -2.04 -9.46
CA SER A 210 -0.91 -0.74 -10.13
C SER A 210 0.05 0.37 -9.71
N PHE A 211 0.95 0.10 -8.75
CA PHE A 211 1.85 1.06 -8.11
C PHE A 211 3.31 0.95 -8.59
#